data_AF-A0A2V5TSU6-F1
#
_entry.id   AF-A0A2V5TSU6-F1
#
_cell.length_a   1.000
_cell.length_b   1.000
_cell.length_c   1.000
_cell.angle_alpha   90.00
_cell.angle_beta   90.00
_cell.angle_gamma   90.00
#
_symmetry.space_group_name_H-M   'P 1'
#
loop_
_entity.id
_entity.type
_entity.pdbx_description
1 polymer ?
#
loop_
_entity_poly.entity_id
_entity_poly.type
_entity_poly.pdbx_seq_one_letter_code
_entity_poly.pdbx_strand_id
1 'polypeptide(L)'
;MPGTTDTGSHCDDCITTVALPFSFQLYGNTYSSVNLSSNGTAQFVTVDSTFVTVCIPWAAHDFTIHALFEDTRTDAALSGCSTYPGGSCGIYTSVSGTAPNRIFNIEWRAVLFGNNYSRENYELRLYENSAATNKRFDVVYGEINGTGATQLWSGGVQGNSAGGFMTSDFCNPATSAPPGNRSRTYTQAGCGSPSATPTATATATATATATAAATATATRTPTPTATPTATPTPLR
;
A
#
# COMPACT_ATOMS: atom_id res chain seq x y z
N MET A 1 1.72 -13.66 -18.52
CA MET A 1 0.97 -13.49 -19.78
C MET A 1 1.80 -12.55 -20.62
N PRO A 2 2.15 -12.88 -21.86
CA PRO A 2 2.98 -11.99 -22.66
C PRO A 2 2.29 -10.64 -22.84
N GLY A 3 3.06 -9.56 -22.73
CA GLY A 3 2.63 -8.22 -23.10
C GLY A 3 2.39 -8.15 -24.61
N THR A 4 1.35 -7.42 -25.01
CA THR A 4 0.94 -7.28 -26.42
C THR A 4 0.98 -5.83 -26.89
N THR A 5 0.94 -4.88 -25.96
CA THR A 5 1.00 -3.45 -26.24
C THR A 5 2.38 -2.94 -25.88
N ASP A 6 3.10 -2.46 -26.88
CA ASP A 6 4.39 -1.79 -26.68
C ASP A 6 4.20 -0.46 -25.96
N THR A 7 5.02 -0.18 -24.95
CA THR A 7 5.00 1.11 -24.24
C THR A 7 5.85 2.17 -24.94
N GLY A 8 6.71 1.78 -25.89
CA GLY A 8 7.71 2.64 -26.52
C GLY A 8 9.07 2.67 -25.82
N SER A 9 9.23 1.90 -24.74
CA SER A 9 10.51 1.73 -24.06
C SER A 9 11.45 0.86 -24.89
N HIS A 10 12.31 1.49 -25.70
CA HIS A 10 13.39 0.81 -26.45
C HIS A 10 14.72 1.51 -26.26
N CYS A 11 15.15 1.60 -25.01
CA CYS A 11 16.23 2.48 -24.58
C CYS A 11 17.15 1.80 -23.57
N ASP A 12 18.25 2.51 -23.34
CA ASP A 12 19.16 2.35 -22.22
C ASP A 12 18.94 3.51 -21.24
N ASP A 13 18.94 3.23 -19.94
CA ASP A 13 18.74 4.23 -18.87
C ASP A 13 17.58 5.22 -19.09
N CYS A 14 16.38 4.73 -19.35
CA CYS A 14 15.21 5.60 -19.51
C CYS A 14 13.98 5.19 -18.71
N ILE A 15 13.08 6.15 -18.53
CA ILE A 15 11.76 5.97 -17.91
C ILE A 15 10.67 6.10 -18.97
N THR A 16 9.73 5.16 -18.95
CA THR A 16 8.47 5.26 -19.70
C THR A 16 7.29 5.29 -18.73
N THR A 17 6.52 6.38 -18.74
CA THR A 17 5.30 6.51 -17.93
C THR A 17 4.13 5.84 -18.63
N VAL A 18 3.42 4.96 -17.92
CA VAL A 18 2.25 4.24 -18.44
C VAL A 18 1.04 4.51 -17.56
N ALA A 19 -0.11 4.78 -18.19
CA ALA A 19 -1.39 4.88 -17.50
C ALA A 19 -1.86 3.51 -17.00
N LEU A 20 -2.30 3.45 -15.74
CA LEU A 20 -2.86 2.24 -15.18
C LEU A 20 -4.32 2.07 -15.65
N PRO A 21 -4.73 0.87 -16.07
CA PRO A 21 -6.10 0.61 -16.55
C PRO A 21 -7.15 0.62 -15.41
N PHE A 22 -6.69 0.67 -14.16
CA PHE A 22 -7.46 0.80 -12.93
C PHE A 22 -6.59 1.46 -11.86
N SER A 23 -7.21 2.03 -10.84
CA SER A 23 -6.47 2.58 -9.70
C SER A 23 -5.68 1.48 -8.97
N PHE A 24 -4.35 1.64 -8.89
CA PHE A 24 -3.49 0.75 -8.11
C PHE A 24 -3.24 1.32 -6.70
N GLN A 25 -3.08 0.48 -5.68
CA GLN A 25 -2.84 0.91 -4.31
C GLN A 25 -1.56 0.28 -3.80
N LEU A 26 -0.65 1.12 -3.32
CA LEU A 26 0.63 0.70 -2.75
C LEU A 26 0.90 1.52 -1.49
N TYR A 27 1.12 0.84 -0.36
CA TYR A 27 1.32 1.45 0.95
C TYR A 27 0.25 2.50 1.33
N GLY A 28 -1.00 2.26 0.95
CA GLY A 28 -2.15 3.10 1.31
C GLY A 28 -2.37 4.30 0.37
N ASN A 29 -1.44 4.54 -0.56
CA ASN A 29 -1.58 5.56 -1.61
C ASN A 29 -2.22 4.94 -2.85
N THR A 30 -3.00 5.74 -3.58
CA THR A 30 -3.68 5.32 -4.81
C THR A 30 -3.05 6.01 -6.03
N TYR A 31 -2.77 5.23 -7.06
CA TYR A 31 -2.07 5.66 -8.27
C TYR A 31 -2.89 5.36 -9.53
N SER A 32 -2.77 6.23 -10.53
CA SER A 32 -3.37 6.09 -11.86
C SER A 32 -2.33 5.93 -12.98
N SER A 33 -1.04 5.98 -12.65
CA SER A 33 0.08 5.77 -13.57
C SER A 33 1.24 5.12 -12.83
N VAL A 34 2.20 4.60 -13.59
CA VAL A 34 3.47 4.06 -13.10
C VAL A 34 4.59 4.46 -14.06
N ASN A 35 5.75 4.79 -13.50
CA ASN A 35 6.98 5.11 -14.23
C ASN A 35 7.85 3.85 -14.29
N LEU A 36 8.09 3.34 -15.50
CA LEU A 36 8.79 2.08 -15.71
C LEU A 36 10.20 2.36 -16.20
N SER A 37 11.20 1.87 -15.47
CA SER A 37 12.60 1.98 -15.87
C SER A 37 13.00 0.82 -16.79
N SER A 38 13.84 1.10 -17.78
CA SER A 38 14.54 0.05 -18.55
C SER A 38 15.31 -0.89 -17.63
N ASN A 39 15.80 -0.36 -16.50
CA ASN A 39 16.54 -1.07 -15.44
C ASN A 39 15.64 -1.87 -14.47
N GLY A 40 14.39 -2.15 -14.82
CA GLY A 40 13.56 -3.12 -14.07
C GLY A 40 12.91 -2.66 -12.77
N THR A 41 12.74 -1.34 -12.61
CA THR A 41 11.96 -0.76 -11.51
C THR A 41 10.62 -0.21 -12.00
N ALA A 42 9.60 -0.32 -11.16
CA ALA A 42 8.28 0.28 -11.34
C ALA A 42 8.03 1.28 -10.21
N GLN A 43 8.12 2.56 -10.55
CA GLN A 43 8.14 3.69 -9.63
C GLN A 43 6.79 4.41 -9.67
N PHE A 44 6.16 4.62 -8.52
CA PHE A 44 4.84 5.26 -8.48
C PHE A 44 4.90 6.77 -8.20
N VAL A 45 6.05 7.29 -7.76
CA VAL A 45 6.25 8.71 -7.49
C VAL A 45 7.55 9.28 -8.07
N THR A 46 8.56 8.45 -8.27
CA THR A 46 9.88 8.86 -8.78
C THR A 46 10.03 8.58 -10.29
N VAL A 47 11.09 9.14 -10.89
CA VAL A 47 11.44 9.01 -12.31
C VAL A 47 12.95 8.81 -12.49
N ASP A 48 13.54 7.94 -11.68
CA ASP A 48 14.99 7.68 -11.67
C ASP A 48 15.34 6.51 -12.61
N SER A 49 16.19 6.77 -13.60
CA SER A 49 16.61 5.78 -14.58
C SER A 49 18.00 5.19 -14.32
N THR A 50 18.62 5.44 -13.16
CA THR A 50 19.99 4.99 -12.89
C THR A 50 20.17 3.48 -13.09
N PHE A 51 21.32 3.12 -13.66
CA PHE A 51 21.78 1.73 -13.75
C PHE A 51 22.43 1.25 -12.44
N VAL A 52 22.82 2.14 -11.53
CA VAL A 52 23.51 1.74 -10.29
C VAL A 52 22.51 1.13 -9.32
N THR A 53 22.51 -0.19 -9.22
CA THR A 53 21.60 -0.91 -8.32
C THR A 53 21.89 -0.59 -6.86
N VAL A 54 20.83 -0.20 -6.13
CA VAL A 54 20.85 -0.04 -4.68
C VAL A 54 19.86 -1.00 -4.04
N CYS A 55 20.27 -1.69 -2.98
CA CYS A 55 19.38 -2.54 -2.20
C CYS A 55 18.26 -1.71 -1.56
N ILE A 56 17.05 -2.26 -1.50
CA ILE A 56 15.99 -1.73 -0.65
C ILE A 56 16.39 -1.90 0.83
N PRO A 57 16.25 -0.87 1.70
CA PRO A 57 15.61 0.41 1.43
C PRO A 57 16.56 1.42 0.80
N TRP A 58 16.07 2.08 -0.26
CA TRP A 58 16.78 3.15 -0.95
C TRP A 58 16.04 4.47 -0.83
N ALA A 59 16.66 5.45 -0.18
CA ALA A 59 16.03 6.71 0.19
C ALA A 59 15.52 7.57 -0.98
N ALA A 60 16.05 7.38 -2.18
CA ALA A 60 15.64 8.13 -3.37
C ALA A 60 14.54 7.43 -4.19
N HIS A 61 14.02 6.28 -3.72
CA HIS A 61 13.15 5.38 -4.48
C HIS A 61 11.82 5.06 -3.75
N ASP A 62 11.23 6.06 -3.11
CA ASP A 62 9.97 5.90 -2.40
C ASP A 62 8.85 5.33 -3.29
N PHE A 63 8.00 4.48 -2.70
CA PHE A 63 6.86 3.84 -3.38
C PHE A 63 7.27 3.19 -4.70
N THR A 64 8.24 2.28 -4.63
CA THR A 64 8.82 1.61 -5.81
C THR A 64 8.85 0.11 -5.62
N ILE A 65 8.50 -0.60 -6.69
CA ILE A 65 8.71 -2.05 -6.84
C ILE A 65 10.01 -2.24 -7.62
N HIS A 66 11.01 -2.88 -7.01
CA HIS A 66 12.16 -3.41 -7.72
C HIS A 66 11.73 -4.78 -8.26
N ALA A 67 11.20 -4.81 -9.48
CA ALA A 67 10.76 -6.05 -10.10
C ALA A 67 11.98 -6.94 -10.39
N LEU A 68 13.00 -6.37 -11.00
CA LEU A 68 14.34 -6.94 -11.11
C LEU A 68 15.32 -5.80 -11.39
N PHE A 69 15.78 -5.10 -10.35
CA PHE A 69 16.68 -3.97 -10.55
C PHE A 69 18.10 -4.47 -10.81
N GLU A 70 18.55 -4.23 -12.04
CA GLU A 70 19.91 -4.40 -12.56
C GLU A 70 20.08 -3.41 -13.74
N ASP A 71 21.32 -3.12 -14.13
CA ASP A 71 21.76 -2.46 -15.37
C ASP A 71 21.34 -3.25 -16.63
N THR A 72 20.09 -3.06 -17.00
CA THR A 72 19.42 -3.72 -18.10
C THR A 72 18.89 -2.72 -19.11
N ARG A 73 18.89 -3.16 -20.36
CA ARG A 73 18.56 -2.29 -21.49
C ARG A 73 17.54 -2.93 -22.40
N THR A 74 16.76 -2.07 -23.04
CA THR A 74 15.58 -2.44 -23.83
C THR A 74 15.70 -2.06 -25.30
N ASP A 75 16.87 -1.61 -25.76
CA ASP A 75 17.09 -1.10 -27.10
C ASP A 75 16.67 -2.08 -28.20
N ALA A 76 16.30 -1.50 -29.34
CA ALA A 76 16.03 -2.27 -30.55
C ALA A 76 17.30 -2.98 -31.06
N ALA A 77 17.09 -4.12 -31.73
CA ALA A 77 18.12 -4.85 -32.48
C ALA A 77 19.32 -5.41 -31.69
N LEU A 78 19.23 -5.54 -30.35
CA LEU A 78 20.26 -6.25 -29.59
C LEU A 78 20.16 -7.77 -29.82
N SER A 79 21.31 -8.46 -29.73
CA SER A 79 21.43 -9.86 -30.11
C SER A 79 20.46 -10.79 -29.37
N GLY A 80 20.38 -10.67 -28.04
CA GLY A 80 19.47 -11.47 -27.21
C GLY A 80 17.99 -11.18 -27.48
N CYS A 81 17.66 -9.98 -27.95
CA CYS A 81 16.30 -9.56 -28.22
C CYS A 81 15.66 -10.27 -29.42
N SER A 82 16.47 -10.75 -30.37
CA SER A 82 16.00 -11.43 -31.58
C SER A 82 15.14 -12.68 -31.29
N THR A 83 15.27 -13.24 -30.09
CA THR A 83 14.54 -14.43 -29.64
C THR A 83 13.23 -14.12 -28.93
N TYR A 84 13.00 -12.86 -28.56
CA TYR A 84 11.73 -12.44 -27.96
C TYR A 84 10.61 -12.41 -29.01
N PRO A 85 9.33 -12.51 -28.60
CA PRO A 85 8.22 -12.30 -29.50
C PRO A 85 8.34 -10.94 -30.21
N GLY A 86 8.29 -10.95 -31.54
CA GLY A 86 8.51 -9.75 -32.36
C GLY A 86 9.98 -9.37 -32.57
N GLY A 87 10.93 -10.18 -32.09
CA GLY A 87 12.37 -9.99 -32.32
C GLY A 87 12.96 -8.73 -31.68
N SER A 88 12.30 -8.17 -30.67
CA SER A 88 12.66 -6.90 -30.05
C SER A 88 12.59 -6.95 -28.53
N CYS A 89 13.48 -6.19 -27.91
CA CYS A 89 13.39 -5.85 -26.50
C CYS A 89 12.42 -4.70 -26.31
N GLY A 90 11.94 -4.56 -25.09
CA GLY A 90 11.02 -3.51 -24.72
C GLY A 90 10.28 -3.81 -23.43
N ILE A 91 9.52 -2.81 -22.99
CA ILE A 91 8.54 -2.98 -21.92
C ILE A 91 7.16 -3.07 -22.59
N TYR A 92 6.50 -4.20 -22.40
CA TYR A 92 5.21 -4.50 -23.01
C TYR A 92 4.14 -4.65 -21.94
N THR A 93 2.91 -4.28 -22.26
CA THR A 93 1.78 -4.38 -21.33
C THR A 93 0.63 -5.18 -21.92
N SER A 94 -0.20 -5.75 -21.05
CA SER A 94 -1.48 -6.34 -21.42
C SER A 94 -2.44 -6.29 -20.23
N VAL A 95 -3.76 -6.28 -20.52
CA VAL A 95 -4.79 -6.45 -19.50
C VAL A 95 -5.46 -7.79 -19.71
N SER A 96 -5.56 -8.58 -18.65
CA SER A 96 -6.35 -9.81 -18.63
C SER A 96 -7.48 -9.72 -17.62
N GLY A 97 -8.52 -10.54 -17.81
CA GLY A 97 -9.74 -10.50 -16.99
C GLY A 97 -10.68 -9.35 -17.35
N THR A 98 -11.70 -9.17 -16.52
CA THR A 98 -12.73 -8.14 -16.66
C THR A 98 -12.95 -7.46 -15.33
N ALA A 99 -13.37 -6.18 -15.34
CA ALA A 99 -13.65 -5.47 -14.10
C ALA A 99 -14.69 -6.24 -13.24
N PRO A 100 -14.55 -6.29 -11.91
CA PRO A 100 -13.51 -5.67 -11.07
C PRO A 100 -12.31 -6.61 -10.75
N ASN A 101 -12.00 -7.56 -11.62
CA ASN A 101 -10.97 -8.60 -11.43
C ASN A 101 -9.92 -8.57 -12.56
N ARG A 102 -9.54 -7.37 -13.02
CA ARG A 102 -8.50 -7.22 -14.04
C ARG A 102 -7.10 -7.44 -13.45
N ILE A 103 -6.20 -7.89 -14.32
CA ILE A 103 -4.76 -7.94 -14.05
C ILE A 103 -4.08 -7.09 -15.11
N PHE A 104 -3.27 -6.13 -14.69
CA PHE A 104 -2.39 -5.38 -15.56
C PHE A 104 -1.01 -6.02 -15.52
N ASN A 105 -0.61 -6.62 -16.63
CA ASN A 105 0.68 -7.29 -16.79
C ASN A 105 1.65 -6.30 -17.45
N ILE A 106 2.83 -6.17 -16.87
CA ILE A 106 3.94 -5.36 -17.37
C ILE A 106 5.11 -6.32 -17.54
N GLU A 107 5.52 -6.59 -18.77
CA GLU A 107 6.58 -7.51 -19.13
C GLU A 107 7.81 -6.74 -19.58
N TRP A 108 8.94 -7.02 -18.96
CA TRP A 108 10.25 -6.62 -19.47
C TRP A 108 10.79 -7.73 -20.35
N ARG A 109 11.14 -7.34 -21.57
CA ARG A 109 11.96 -8.12 -22.49
C ARG A 109 13.26 -7.35 -22.61
N ALA A 110 14.20 -7.64 -21.72
CA ALA A 110 15.44 -6.91 -21.63
C ALA A 110 16.63 -7.85 -21.81
N VAL A 111 17.80 -7.24 -21.91
CA VAL A 111 19.10 -7.90 -21.80
C VAL A 111 19.99 -7.11 -20.85
N LEU A 112 21.01 -7.75 -20.29
CA LEU A 112 22.02 -7.05 -19.50
C LEU A 112 22.80 -6.07 -20.37
N PHE A 113 23.15 -4.91 -19.82
CA PHE A 113 24.01 -3.94 -20.51
C PHE A 113 25.39 -4.53 -20.79
N GLY A 114 26.00 -5.16 -19.78
CA GLY A 114 27.35 -5.76 -19.88
C GLY A 114 27.44 -6.96 -20.84
N ASN A 115 26.31 -7.57 -21.21
CA ASN A 115 26.25 -8.64 -22.19
C ASN A 115 24.87 -8.71 -22.85
N ASN A 116 24.76 -8.18 -24.06
CA ASN A 116 23.48 -8.11 -24.77
C ASN A 116 22.93 -9.45 -25.31
N TYR A 117 23.63 -10.57 -25.08
CA TYR A 117 23.09 -11.92 -25.30
C TYR A 117 22.38 -12.48 -24.06
N SER A 118 22.64 -11.91 -22.89
CA SER A 118 22.05 -12.35 -21.62
C SER A 118 20.67 -11.76 -21.46
N ARG A 119 19.66 -12.62 -21.59
CA ARG A 119 18.25 -12.25 -21.55
C ARG A 119 17.75 -12.14 -20.12
N GLU A 120 16.99 -11.08 -19.90
CA GLU A 120 16.29 -10.79 -18.66
C GLU A 120 14.80 -10.63 -18.98
N ASN A 121 14.03 -11.69 -18.73
CA ASN A 121 12.59 -11.72 -18.98
C ASN A 121 11.83 -11.90 -17.67
N TYR A 122 10.99 -10.92 -17.36
CA TYR A 122 10.21 -10.92 -16.12
C TYR A 122 8.95 -10.07 -16.29
N GLU A 123 7.99 -10.29 -15.41
CA GLU A 123 6.66 -9.71 -15.48
C GLU A 123 6.22 -9.21 -14.09
N LEU A 124 5.76 -7.97 -14.02
CA LEU A 124 5.02 -7.42 -12.89
C LEU A 124 3.52 -7.51 -13.18
N ARG A 125 2.76 -8.11 -12.28
CA ARG A 125 1.31 -8.25 -12.37
C ARG A 125 0.65 -7.44 -11.27
N LEU A 126 0.02 -6.33 -11.64
CA LEU A 126 -0.81 -5.55 -10.73
C LEU A 126 -2.23 -6.07 -10.80
N TYR A 127 -2.83 -6.35 -9.65
CA TYR A 127 -4.22 -6.80 -9.58
C TYR A 127 -5.13 -5.62 -9.28
N GLU A 128 -6.26 -5.55 -9.95
CA GLU A 128 -7.29 -4.54 -9.69
C GLU A 128 -7.70 -4.61 -8.21
N ASN A 129 -7.64 -3.47 -7.51
CA ASN A 129 -7.79 -3.39 -6.05
C ASN A 129 -9.24 -3.56 -5.60
N SER A 130 -9.78 -4.76 -5.77
CA SER A 130 -11.00 -5.19 -5.11
C SER A 130 -10.66 -5.87 -3.78
N ALA A 131 -11.63 -5.94 -2.86
CA ALA A 131 -11.48 -6.72 -1.64
C ALA A 131 -11.14 -8.20 -1.93
N ALA A 132 -11.51 -8.71 -3.11
CA ALA A 132 -11.22 -10.08 -3.54
C ALA A 132 -9.74 -10.31 -3.89
N THR A 133 -8.98 -9.26 -4.24
CA THR A 133 -7.57 -9.41 -4.64
C THR A 133 -6.59 -9.16 -3.49
N ASN A 134 -7.07 -8.84 -2.27
CA ASN A 134 -6.23 -8.50 -1.12
C ASN A 134 -5.16 -7.43 -1.41
N LYS A 135 -5.43 -6.51 -2.35
CA LYS A 135 -4.50 -5.44 -2.77
C LYS A 135 -3.09 -5.99 -3.01
N ARG A 136 -2.98 -6.83 -4.04
CA ARG A 136 -1.78 -7.64 -4.32
C ARG A 136 -1.12 -7.26 -5.63
N PHE A 137 0.15 -7.62 -5.74
CA PHE A 137 0.84 -7.74 -7.01
C PHE A 137 1.76 -8.97 -6.98
N ASP A 138 2.12 -9.47 -8.16
CA ASP A 138 3.09 -10.54 -8.30
C ASP A 138 4.27 -10.09 -9.16
N VAL A 139 5.46 -10.58 -8.86
CA VAL A 139 6.60 -10.55 -9.77
C VAL A 139 6.87 -11.97 -10.25
N VAL A 140 6.96 -12.16 -11.56
CA VAL A 140 7.23 -13.45 -12.19
C VAL A 140 8.54 -13.34 -12.95
N TYR A 141 9.54 -14.11 -12.54
CA TYR A 141 10.82 -14.24 -13.21
C TYR A 141 10.73 -15.36 -14.23
N GLY A 142 10.91 -15.04 -15.51
CA GLY A 142 11.13 -15.99 -16.58
C GLY A 142 12.60 -16.40 -16.63
N GLU A 143 13.22 -16.28 -17.80
CA GLU A 143 14.66 -16.46 -17.95
C GLU A 143 15.42 -15.27 -17.40
N ILE A 144 16.36 -15.54 -16.49
CA ILE A 144 17.31 -14.58 -15.91
C ILE A 144 18.70 -15.16 -16.17
N ASN A 145 19.54 -14.46 -16.94
CA ASN A 145 20.87 -14.92 -17.30
C ASN A 145 21.92 -13.93 -16.82
N GLY A 146 22.47 -14.15 -15.62
CA GLY A 146 23.47 -13.25 -15.03
C GLY A 146 24.84 -13.19 -15.70
N THR A 147 25.05 -13.84 -16.85
CA THR A 147 26.36 -13.85 -17.50
C THR A 147 26.70 -12.44 -18.01
N GLY A 148 27.71 -11.80 -17.42
CA GLY A 148 28.10 -10.44 -17.79
C GLY A 148 27.35 -9.34 -17.04
N ALA A 149 26.65 -9.68 -15.96
CA ALA A 149 26.09 -8.70 -15.03
C ALA A 149 27.21 -7.88 -14.39
N THR A 150 26.98 -6.59 -14.25
CA THR A 150 27.97 -5.63 -13.72
C THR A 150 27.49 -4.94 -12.45
N GLN A 151 26.19 -5.02 -12.13
CA GLN A 151 25.59 -4.43 -10.96
C GLN A 151 25.02 -5.47 -10.00
N LEU A 152 24.65 -5.00 -8.81
CA LEU A 152 23.87 -5.84 -7.89
C LEU A 152 22.51 -6.16 -8.53
N TRP A 153 21.90 -7.23 -8.05
CA TRP A 153 20.50 -7.55 -8.32
C TRP A 153 19.69 -7.14 -7.11
N SER A 154 18.65 -6.31 -7.28
CA SER A 154 17.72 -6.00 -6.20
C SER A 154 16.29 -6.37 -6.57
N GLY A 155 15.60 -7.04 -5.65
CA GLY A 155 14.21 -7.44 -5.80
C GLY A 155 13.42 -7.19 -4.53
N GLY A 156 12.21 -6.65 -4.68
CA GLY A 156 11.34 -6.34 -3.56
C GLY A 156 10.49 -5.09 -3.79
N VAL A 157 9.98 -4.52 -2.70
CA VAL A 157 9.13 -3.34 -2.74
C VAL A 157 9.35 -2.47 -1.50
N GLN A 158 9.28 -1.16 -1.68
CA GLN A 158 9.33 -0.19 -0.59
C GLN A 158 8.27 0.89 -0.71
N GLY A 159 7.83 1.39 0.44
CA GLY A 159 6.96 2.55 0.58
C GLY A 159 7.78 3.79 0.78
N ASN A 160 7.39 4.62 1.76
CA ASN A 160 8.24 5.70 2.24
C ASN A 160 9.44 5.10 2.99
N SER A 161 10.65 5.31 2.48
CA SER A 161 11.90 4.77 3.01
C SER A 161 12.18 5.26 4.42
N ALA A 162 11.82 6.51 4.75
CA ALA A 162 11.94 7.05 6.10
C ALA A 162 10.93 6.42 7.08
N GLY A 163 9.81 5.89 6.55
CA GLY A 163 8.81 5.15 7.32
C GLY A 163 9.16 3.68 7.57
N GLY A 164 10.22 3.14 6.94
CA GLY A 164 10.67 1.76 7.14
C GLY A 164 9.74 0.68 6.56
N PHE A 165 8.78 1.05 5.71
CA PHE A 165 7.86 0.11 5.09
C PHE A 165 8.51 -0.55 3.87
N MET A 166 8.98 -1.78 4.01
CA MET A 166 9.63 -2.49 2.91
C MET A 166 9.47 -4.01 3.00
N THR A 167 9.67 -4.67 1.86
CA THR A 167 9.93 -6.11 1.76
C THR A 167 11.06 -6.28 0.77
N SER A 168 12.23 -6.71 1.26
CA SER A 168 13.40 -7.02 0.45
C SER A 168 13.49 -8.53 0.30
N ASP A 169 13.59 -9.01 -0.94
CA ASP A 169 13.68 -10.45 -1.23
C ASP A 169 15.10 -10.89 -1.55
N PHE A 170 15.81 -10.07 -2.32
CA PHE A 170 17.21 -10.27 -2.57
C PHE A 170 17.92 -8.94 -2.78
N CYS A 171 19.17 -8.93 -2.35
CA CYS A 171 20.17 -7.99 -2.84
C CYS A 171 21.45 -8.77 -3.09
N ASN A 172 21.62 -9.26 -4.31
CA ASN A 172 22.69 -10.19 -4.65
C ASN A 172 23.82 -9.47 -5.37
N PRO A 173 25.07 -9.89 -5.15
CA PRO A 173 26.18 -9.53 -6.03
C PRO A 173 25.90 -9.89 -7.49
N ALA A 174 26.49 -9.15 -8.43
CA ALA A 174 26.37 -9.39 -9.88
C ALA A 174 26.60 -10.86 -10.27
N THR A 175 27.59 -11.49 -9.64
CA THR A 175 28.00 -12.89 -9.85
C THR A 175 26.98 -13.93 -9.38
N SER A 176 25.83 -13.51 -8.84
CA SER A 176 24.87 -14.38 -8.17
C SER A 176 23.43 -13.98 -8.52
N ALA A 177 23.15 -13.92 -9.82
CA ALA A 177 21.83 -13.62 -10.34
C ALA A 177 20.71 -14.42 -9.65
N PRO A 178 19.54 -13.81 -9.41
CA PRO A 178 18.43 -14.49 -8.77
C PRO A 178 17.94 -15.66 -9.66
N PRO A 179 17.37 -16.71 -9.07
CA PRO A 179 16.88 -17.83 -9.86
C PRO A 179 15.69 -17.42 -10.74
N GLY A 180 15.78 -17.73 -12.04
CA GLY A 180 14.65 -17.62 -12.96
C GLY A 180 13.58 -18.69 -12.77
N ASN A 181 12.50 -18.61 -13.56
CA ASN A 181 11.33 -19.50 -13.55
C ASN A 181 10.67 -19.61 -12.18
N ARG A 182 10.49 -18.47 -11.50
CA ARG A 182 9.88 -18.36 -10.18
C ARG A 182 8.88 -17.22 -10.13
N SER A 183 7.99 -17.24 -9.15
CA SER A 183 7.09 -16.12 -8.89
C SER A 183 7.09 -15.76 -7.42
N ARG A 184 6.83 -14.49 -7.12
CA ARG A 184 6.67 -13.96 -5.77
C ARG A 184 5.42 -13.11 -5.69
N THR A 185 4.56 -13.43 -4.74
CA THR A 185 3.34 -12.66 -4.43
C THR A 185 3.60 -11.70 -3.27
N TYR A 186 3.14 -10.46 -3.44
CA TYR A 186 3.11 -9.43 -2.42
C TYR A 186 1.65 -9.06 -2.16
N THR A 187 1.26 -9.11 -0.90
CA THR A 187 -0.07 -8.69 -0.46
C THR A 187 0.09 -7.52 0.50
N GLN A 188 -0.72 -6.48 0.33
CA GLN A 188 -0.83 -5.50 1.38
C GLN A 188 -1.67 -6.12 2.49
N ALA A 189 -1.09 -6.30 3.68
CA ALA A 189 -1.88 -6.66 4.86
C ALA A 189 -2.98 -5.61 4.99
N GLY A 190 -4.24 -6.05 5.06
CA GLY A 190 -5.32 -5.14 5.40
C GLY A 190 -4.92 -4.47 6.71
N CYS A 191 -4.90 -3.13 6.75
CA CYS A 191 -4.79 -2.43 8.02
C CYS A 191 -5.84 -3.06 8.92
N GLY A 192 -5.42 -3.67 10.03
CA GLY A 192 -6.38 -4.15 11.02
C GLY A 192 -7.35 -2.99 11.25
N SER A 193 -8.64 -3.23 11.06
CA SER A 193 -9.64 -2.25 11.48
C SER A 193 -9.24 -1.84 12.90
N PRO A 194 -9.15 -0.55 13.23
CA PRO A 194 -8.90 -0.16 14.61
C PRO A 194 -9.90 -0.96 15.44
N SER A 195 -9.38 -1.84 16.30
CA SER A 195 -10.22 -2.56 17.24
C SER A 195 -11.00 -1.48 17.97
N ALA A 196 -12.32 -1.53 17.88
CA ALA A 196 -13.18 -0.56 18.56
C ALA A 196 -12.71 -0.54 20.01
N THR A 197 -12.06 0.55 20.42
CA THR A 197 -11.70 0.71 21.83
C THR A 197 -13.02 0.62 22.56
N PRO A 198 -13.21 -0.33 23.50
CA PRO A 198 -14.47 -0.44 24.22
C PRO A 198 -14.78 0.93 24.79
N THR A 199 -15.81 1.56 24.23
CA THR A 199 -16.29 2.86 24.72
C THR A 199 -16.73 2.59 26.13
N ALA A 200 -16.14 3.28 27.11
CA ALA A 200 -16.53 3.13 28.50
C ALA A 200 -18.04 3.36 28.59
N THR A 201 -18.80 2.30 28.89
CA THR A 201 -20.23 2.41 29.17
C THR A 201 -20.37 3.37 30.34
N ALA A 202 -21.04 4.50 30.14
CA ALA A 202 -21.35 5.40 31.23
C ALA A 202 -22.22 4.64 32.24
N THR A 203 -21.63 4.29 33.39
CA THR A 203 -22.38 3.76 34.53
C THR A 203 -23.31 4.86 35.01
N ALA A 204 -24.62 4.62 34.94
CA ALA A 204 -25.61 5.55 35.48
C ALA A 204 -25.29 5.79 36.96
N THR A 205 -24.93 7.03 37.29
CA THR A 205 -24.78 7.47 38.69
C THR A 205 -26.19 7.53 39.28
N ALA A 206 -26.40 6.85 40.41
CA ALA A 206 -27.67 6.86 41.10
C ALA A 206 -28.09 8.31 41.39
N THR A 207 -29.25 8.71 40.86
CA THR A 207 -29.87 9.99 41.21
C THR A 207 -30.30 9.88 42.67
N ALA A 208 -29.79 10.78 43.52
CA ALA A 208 -30.22 10.86 44.91
C ALA A 208 -31.72 11.22 44.96
N THR A 209 -32.53 10.31 45.50
CA THR A 209 -33.91 10.58 45.87
C THR A 209 -33.93 11.68 46.93
N ALA A 210 -34.65 12.77 46.66
CA ALA A 210 -34.88 13.82 47.65
C ALA A 210 -35.69 13.26 48.84
N THR A 211 -35.04 13.13 49.99
CA THR A 211 -35.70 12.82 51.26
C THR A 211 -36.49 14.05 51.74
N ALA A 212 -37.73 13.81 52.18
CA ALA A 212 -38.70 14.82 52.57
C ALA A 212 -38.16 15.82 53.62
N ALA A 213 -38.53 17.09 53.44
CA ALA A 213 -38.24 18.20 54.33
C ALA A 213 -38.84 17.97 55.73
N ALA A 214 -38.00 18.06 56.76
CA ALA A 214 -38.46 18.16 58.14
C ALA A 214 -39.14 19.52 58.35
N THR A 215 -40.43 19.48 58.69
CA THR A 215 -41.16 20.66 59.17
C THR A 215 -40.70 20.96 60.59
N ALA A 216 -40.09 22.12 60.82
CA ALA A 216 -39.69 22.57 62.14
C ALA A 216 -40.94 22.93 62.98
N THR A 217 -41.21 22.13 64.00
CA THR A 217 -42.19 22.46 65.05
C THR A 217 -41.60 23.52 65.97
N ALA A 218 -42.11 24.74 65.92
CA ALA A 218 -41.77 25.79 66.89
C ALA A 218 -42.58 25.57 68.18
N THR A 219 -41.91 25.10 69.24
CA THR A 219 -42.47 25.12 70.60
C THR A 219 -42.46 26.55 71.12
N ARG A 220 -43.61 27.22 71.11
CA ARG A 220 -43.83 28.44 71.91
C ARG A 220 -44.55 28.05 73.19
N THR A 221 -43.88 28.25 74.32
CA THR A 221 -44.48 28.22 75.66
C THR A 221 -45.20 29.56 75.90
N PRO A 222 -46.53 29.60 76.06
CA PRO A 222 -47.23 30.78 76.53
C PRO A 222 -47.54 30.64 78.04
N THR A 223 -47.01 31.57 78.82
CA THR A 223 -47.39 31.82 80.22
C THR A 223 -48.89 32.16 80.31
N PRO A 224 -49.71 31.47 81.11
CA PRO A 224 -51.09 31.88 81.36
C PRO A 224 -51.13 32.99 82.43
N THR A 225 -51.79 34.10 82.13
CA THR A 225 -52.27 35.07 83.13
C THR A 225 -53.73 35.35 82.84
N ALA A 226 -54.57 35.06 83.83
CA ALA A 226 -56.03 35.12 83.76
C ALA A 226 -56.56 36.55 83.90
N THR A 227 -57.65 36.90 83.22
CA THR A 227 -58.52 38.03 83.56
C THR A 227 -59.96 37.75 83.04
N PRO A 228 -61.03 38.10 83.78
CA PRO A 228 -62.31 37.38 83.75
C PRO A 228 -63.45 37.91 82.84
N THR A 229 -64.33 36.95 82.52
CA THR A 229 -65.81 36.92 82.31
C THR A 229 -66.60 38.18 81.96
N ALA A 230 -67.42 38.06 80.89
CA ALA A 230 -68.73 38.71 80.80
C ALA A 230 -69.75 37.88 79.97
N THR A 231 -70.87 37.55 80.60
CA THR A 231 -72.16 37.04 80.06
C THR A 231 -72.96 38.25 79.53
N PRO A 232 -73.71 38.20 78.39
CA PRO A 232 -75.09 37.68 78.42
C PRO A 232 -75.69 37.11 77.11
N THR A 233 -76.62 36.19 77.29
CA THR A 233 -77.61 35.69 76.31
C THR A 233 -78.66 36.76 76.01
N PRO A 234 -79.22 36.79 74.78
CA PRO A 234 -80.68 36.70 74.72
C PRO A 234 -81.21 35.82 73.57
N LEU A 235 -82.22 35.03 73.91
CA LEU A 235 -83.13 34.34 73.00
C LEU A 235 -84.47 35.08 73.02
N ARG A 236 -85.06 35.25 71.85
CA ARG A 236 -86.51 35.11 71.69
C ARG A 236 -86.79 34.43 70.36
#